data_AF-J2RIU2-F1
#
_entry.id   AF-J2RIU2-F1
#
_cell.length_a   1.000
_cell.length_b   1.000
_cell.length_c   1.000
_cell.angle_alpha   90.00
_cell.angle_beta   90.00
_cell.angle_gamma   90.00
#
_symmetry.space_group_name_H-M   'P 1'
#
loop_
_entity.id
_entity.type
_entity.pdbx_description
1 polymer ?
#
loop_
_entity_poly.entity_id
_entity_poly.type
_entity_poly.pdbx_seq_one_letter_code
_entity_poly.pdbx_strand_id
1 'polypeptide(L)'
;MKNRLRGSADHLVKRPQGRRLIASASASLEAAVAQARAADINAVVLSDAIEGEAYEVAAIAREVATKNRPLARPVVILSGAETTVTVRGDGRGRSRA
;
A
#
# COMPACT_ATOMS: atom_id res chain seq x y z
N MET A 1 -21.80 -14.65 61.11
CA MET A 1 -20.32 -14.57 61.23
C MET A 1 -19.76 -13.99 59.95
N LYS A 2 -18.92 -12.96 60.09
CA LYS A 2 -18.20 -12.27 59.02
C LYS A 2 -17.19 -13.25 58.40
N ASN A 3 -17.04 -13.27 57.07
CA ASN A 3 -15.69 -13.29 56.54
C ASN A 3 -15.56 -12.63 55.17
N ARG A 4 -14.44 -11.94 55.05
CA ARG A 4 -14.07 -10.88 54.12
C ARG A 4 -13.06 -11.47 53.12
N LEU A 5 -13.03 -10.89 51.92
CA LEU A 5 -11.91 -10.88 50.95
C LEU A 5 -11.77 -12.09 50.00
N ARG A 6 -12.09 -11.85 48.72
CA ARG A 6 -11.24 -12.11 47.54
C ARG A 6 -11.65 -11.04 46.50
N GLY A 7 -10.92 -9.93 46.43
CA GLY A 7 -9.94 -9.70 45.37
C GLY A 7 -10.69 -9.37 44.06
N SER A 8 -11.07 -8.13 43.79
CA SER A 8 -10.20 -7.13 43.12
C SER A 8 -9.38 -7.75 41.97
N ALA A 9 -10.08 -8.27 40.96
CA ALA A 9 -9.49 -8.59 39.67
C ALA A 9 -10.51 -8.41 38.54
N ASP A 10 -11.29 -7.32 38.59
CA ASP A 10 -11.73 -6.70 37.34
C ASP A 10 -10.45 -6.19 36.68
N HIS A 11 -9.89 -7.04 35.82
CA HIS A 11 -8.73 -6.73 35.01
C HIS A 11 -8.94 -5.35 34.39
N LEU A 12 -8.05 -4.43 34.76
CA LEU A 12 -7.77 -3.17 34.09
C LEU A 12 -7.54 -3.44 32.59
N VAL A 13 -8.62 -3.57 31.83
CA VAL A 13 -8.60 -3.30 30.39
C VAL A 13 -8.40 -1.79 30.32
N LYS A 14 -7.13 -1.38 30.20
CA LYS A 14 -6.77 0.01 29.90
C LYS A 14 -7.66 0.44 28.73
N ARG A 15 -8.51 1.46 28.95
CA ARG A 15 -9.25 2.11 27.88
C ARG A 15 -8.24 2.42 26.76
N PRO A 16 -8.47 2.00 25.51
CA PRO A 16 -7.55 2.32 24.44
C PRO A 16 -7.45 3.84 24.39
N GLN A 17 -6.25 4.35 24.70
CA GLN A 17 -5.87 5.74 24.43
C GLN A 17 -6.21 5.99 22.96
N GLY A 18 -6.93 7.08 22.66
CA GLY A 18 -7.43 7.35 21.31
C GLY A 18 -6.28 7.36 20.30
N ARG A 19 -6.21 6.33 19.46
CA ARG A 19 -5.25 6.26 18.35
C ARG A 19 -5.90 6.84 17.10
N ARG A 20 -5.23 7.81 16.48
CA ARG A 20 -5.64 8.43 15.22
C ARG A 20 -4.59 8.13 14.17
N LEU A 21 -4.99 7.50 13.07
CA LEU A 21 -4.16 7.37 11.89
C LEU A 21 -3.98 8.76 11.28
N ILE A 22 -2.72 9.19 11.12
CA ILE A 22 -2.36 10.49 10.52
C ILE A 22 -1.82 10.35 9.09
N ALA A 23 -1.42 9.13 8.70
CA ALA A 23 -0.97 8.79 7.36
C ALA A 23 -1.26 7.30 7.09
N SER A 24 -1.57 6.96 5.84
CA SER A 24 -1.72 5.59 5.36
C SER A 24 -1.40 5.54 3.86
N ALA A 25 -0.98 4.36 3.37
CA ALA A 25 -0.73 4.16 1.94
C ALA A 25 -1.99 4.45 1.10
N SER A 26 -3.15 3.96 1.55
CA SER A 26 -4.45 4.26 0.94
C SER A 26 -4.70 5.77 0.80
N ALA A 27 -4.48 6.57 1.86
CA ALA A 27 -4.68 8.01 1.80
C ALA A 27 -3.75 8.69 0.77
N SER A 28 -2.49 8.24 0.67
CA SER A 28 -1.55 8.74 -0.33
C SER A 28 -1.94 8.35 -1.76
N LEU A 29 -2.43 7.12 -1.96
CA LEU A 29 -2.88 6.64 -3.27
C LEU A 29 -4.10 7.41 -3.76
N GLU A 30 -5.09 7.61 -2.89
CA GLU A 30 -6.29 8.40 -3.22
C GLU A 30 -5.93 9.85 -3.60
N ALA A 31 -4.98 10.46 -2.85
CA ALA A 31 -4.48 11.78 -3.21
C ALA A 31 -3.80 11.80 -4.58
N ALA A 32 -3.01 10.77 -4.91
CA ALA A 32 -2.37 10.65 -6.21
C ALA A 32 -3.39 10.43 -7.35
N VAL A 33 -4.44 9.64 -7.13
CA VAL A 33 -5.56 9.46 -8.07
C VAL A 33 -6.26 10.80 -8.32
N ALA A 34 -6.57 11.55 -7.25
CA ALA A 34 -7.21 12.85 -7.37
C ALA A 34 -6.34 13.82 -8.20
N GLN A 35 -5.03 13.82 -7.97
CA GLN A 35 -4.10 14.66 -8.72
C GLN A 35 -4.03 14.28 -10.21
N ALA A 36 -4.00 12.98 -10.54
CA ALA A 36 -4.00 12.53 -11.93
C ALA A 36 -5.29 12.89 -12.66
N ARG A 37 -6.44 12.72 -12.01
CA ARG A 37 -7.74 13.11 -12.56
C ARG A 37 -7.86 14.61 -12.76
N ALA A 38 -7.29 15.43 -11.87
CA ALA A 38 -7.23 16.87 -12.04
C ALA A 38 -6.42 17.29 -13.29
N ALA A 39 -5.53 16.42 -13.77
CA ALA A 39 -4.79 16.59 -15.02
C ALA A 39 -5.44 15.89 -16.23
N ASP A 40 -6.69 15.44 -16.12
CA ASP A 40 -7.44 14.69 -17.15
C ASP A 40 -6.75 13.37 -17.58
N ILE A 41 -6.01 12.75 -16.65
CA ILE A 41 -5.36 11.45 -16.86
C ILE A 41 -6.08 10.40 -16.04
N ASN A 42 -6.47 9.30 -16.69
CA ASN A 42 -7.05 8.16 -16.00
C ASN A 42 -6.05 7.59 -14.99
N ALA A 43 -6.51 7.17 -13.81
CA ALA A 43 -5.65 6.59 -12.78
C ALA A 43 -6.26 5.31 -12.24
N VAL A 44 -5.44 4.26 -12.14
CA VAL A 44 -5.82 2.94 -11.65
C VAL A 44 -4.90 2.55 -10.50
N VAL A 45 -5.51 2.25 -9.36
CA VAL A 45 -4.81 1.66 -8.21
C VAL A 45 -4.92 0.15 -8.33
N LEU A 46 -3.78 -0.54 -8.37
CA LEU A 46 -3.73 -2.01 -8.42
C LEU A 46 -4.06 -2.61 -7.06
N SER A 47 -3.41 -2.11 -6.01
CA SER A 47 -3.66 -2.44 -4.59
C SER A 47 -2.81 -1.53 -3.71
N ASP A 48 -3.19 -1.33 -2.45
CA ASP A 48 -2.43 -0.62 -1.42
C ASP A 48 -1.61 -1.57 -0.51
N ALA A 49 -1.69 -2.87 -0.78
CA ALA A 49 -1.10 -3.97 -0.03
C ALA A 49 -0.35 -4.97 -0.95
N ILE A 50 0.26 -4.52 -2.06
CA ILE A 50 1.03 -5.42 -2.93
C ILE A 50 2.28 -5.95 -2.21
N GLU A 51 2.25 -7.22 -1.83
CA GLU A 51 3.41 -7.98 -1.40
C GLU A 51 3.92 -8.80 -2.59
N GLY A 52 5.21 -8.72 -2.91
CA GLY A 52 5.80 -9.44 -4.04
C GLY A 52 7.00 -8.73 -4.66
N GLU A 53 7.42 -9.19 -5.83
CA GLU A 53 8.56 -8.62 -6.55
C GLU A 53 8.14 -7.44 -7.43
N ALA A 54 8.91 -6.35 -7.39
CA ALA A 54 8.61 -5.12 -8.15
C ALA A 54 8.48 -5.33 -9.67
N TYR A 55 9.07 -6.40 -10.21
CA TYR A 55 9.00 -6.69 -11.65
C TYR A 55 7.58 -7.06 -12.11
N GLU A 56 6.74 -7.63 -11.25
CA GLU A 56 5.38 -8.05 -11.61
C GLU A 56 4.49 -6.84 -11.91
N VAL A 57 4.59 -5.81 -11.05
CA VAL A 57 3.95 -4.51 -11.28
C VAL A 57 4.53 -3.84 -12.53
N ALA A 58 5.85 -3.90 -12.72
CA ALA A 58 6.51 -3.34 -13.89
C ALA A 58 6.07 -4.01 -15.21
N ALA A 59 5.75 -5.30 -15.19
CA ALA A 59 5.27 -6.02 -16.36
C ALA A 59 3.92 -5.48 -16.87
N ILE A 60 2.99 -5.16 -15.96
CA ILE A 60 1.70 -4.55 -16.31
C ILE A 60 1.94 -3.17 -16.93
N ALA A 61 2.78 -2.34 -16.30
CA ALA A 61 3.12 -1.03 -16.84
C ALA A 61 3.75 -1.10 -18.23
N ARG A 62 4.63 -2.09 -18.46
CA ARG A 62 5.26 -2.34 -19.76
C ARG A 62 4.25 -2.78 -20.83
N GLU A 63 3.32 -3.68 -20.50
CA GLU A 63 2.27 -4.11 -21.44
C GLU A 63 1.36 -2.94 -21.83
N VAL A 64 1.00 -2.06 -20.89
CA VAL A 64 0.23 -0.85 -21.16
C VAL A 64 1.02 0.12 -22.04
N ALA A 65 2.30 0.36 -21.72
CA ALA A 65 3.16 1.25 -22.49
C ALA A 65 3.35 0.79 -23.94
N THR A 66 3.48 -0.52 -24.16
CA THR A 66 3.81 -1.10 -25.47
C THR A 66 2.59 -1.49 -26.29
N LYS A 67 1.52 -1.96 -25.64
CA LYS A 67 0.36 -2.56 -26.32
C LYS A 67 -0.98 -1.92 -25.98
N ASN A 68 -0.99 -0.89 -25.12
CA ASN A 68 -2.20 -0.17 -24.75
C ASN A 68 -3.30 -1.06 -24.14
N ARG A 69 -2.88 -2.11 -23.43
CA ARG A 69 -3.73 -3.06 -22.72
C ARG A 69 -3.02 -3.54 -21.44
N PRO A 70 -3.74 -4.00 -20.41
CA PRO A 70 -5.19 -4.02 -20.29
C PRO A 70 -5.81 -2.62 -20.12
N LEU A 71 -4.97 -1.59 -19.95
CA LEU A 71 -5.39 -0.20 -19.79
C LEU A 71 -5.04 0.62 -21.04
N ALA A 72 -5.95 1.50 -21.44
CA ALA A 72 -5.69 2.48 -22.48
C ALA A 72 -4.91 3.67 -21.92
N ARG A 73 -3.89 4.11 -22.65
CA ARG A 73 -3.14 5.36 -22.38
C ARG A 73 -3.96 6.57 -22.85
N PRO A 74 -3.79 7.75 -22.21
CA PRO A 74 -2.90 8.02 -21.08
C PRO A 74 -3.46 7.46 -19.76
N VAL A 75 -2.61 6.82 -18.95
CA VAL A 75 -3.01 6.25 -17.66
C VAL A 75 -1.86 6.29 -16.65
N VAL A 76 -2.19 6.58 -15.40
CA VAL A 76 -1.33 6.42 -14.23
C VAL A 76 -1.68 5.11 -13.54
N ILE A 77 -0.67 4.27 -13.28
CA ILE A 77 -0.82 2.99 -12.56
C ILE A 77 -0.15 3.17 -11.20
N LEU A 78 -0.90 2.92 -10.13
CA LEU A 78 -0.43 3.10 -8.76
C LEU A 78 -0.49 1.78 -8.00
N SER A 79 0.49 1.55 -7.15
CA SER A 79 0.50 0.47 -6.17
C SER A 79 1.05 0.99 -4.85
N GLY A 80 0.38 0.69 -3.75
CA GLY A 80 0.92 0.84 -2.40
C GLY A 80 1.40 -0.50 -1.87
N ALA A 81 2.26 -0.42 -0.86
CA ALA A 81 2.96 -1.49 -0.11
C ALA A 81 4.48 -1.56 -0.39
N GLU A 82 5.10 -2.59 0.17
CA GLU A 82 6.54 -2.83 0.13
C GLU A 82 6.85 -3.94 -0.88
N THR A 83 7.35 -3.54 -2.05
CA THR A 83 7.79 -4.50 -3.08
C THR A 83 9.24 -4.88 -2.84
N THR A 84 9.54 -6.18 -2.90
CA THR A 84 10.92 -6.68 -2.91
C THR A 84 11.54 -6.43 -4.28
N VAL A 85 12.82 -6.03 -4.29
CA VAL A 85 13.62 -5.94 -5.51
C VAL A 85 14.76 -6.94 -5.40
N THR A 86 14.60 -8.10 -6.04
CA THR A 86 15.71 -9.03 -6.16
C THR A 86 16.72 -8.56 -7.22
N VAL A 87 17.81 -7.94 -6.77
CA VAL A 87 18.97 -7.64 -7.61
C VAL A 87 19.88 -8.87 -7.66
N ARG A 88 20.17 -9.39 -8.85
CA ARG A 88 21.25 -10.39 -9.01
C ARG A 88 22.36 -9.80 -9.89
N GLY A 89 23.59 -9.77 -9.34
CA GLY A 89 24.79 -9.12 -9.90
C GLY A 89 25.26 -7.93 -9.04
N ASP A 90 26.48 -7.45 -9.27
CA ASP A 90 27.20 -6.48 -8.42
C ASP A 90 26.73 -5.01 -8.60
N GLY A 91 25.42 -4.80 -8.69
CA GLY A 91 24.83 -3.51 -9.05
C GLY A 91 23.97 -2.90 -7.95
N ARG A 92 24.17 -1.61 -7.66
CA ARG A 92 23.17 -0.77 -7.01
C ARG A 92 21.92 -0.71 -7.90
N GLY A 93 20.78 -1.17 -7.39
CA GLY A 93 19.42 -0.92 -7.88
C GLY A 93 19.27 -0.81 -9.39
N ARG A 94 19.29 -1.94 -10.10
CA ARG A 94 18.85 -2.01 -11.51
C ARG A 94 17.94 -3.22 -11.63
N SER A 95 16.66 -2.99 -11.91
CA SER A 95 15.74 -4.05 -12.34
C SER A 95 16.30 -4.69 -13.62
N ARG A 96 16.30 -6.01 -13.68
CA ARG A 96 16.85 -6.74 -14.83
C ARG A 96 16.09 -6.40 -16.13
N ALA A 97 16.85 -6.32 -17.21
CA ALA A 97 16.36 -6.14 -18.58
C ALA A 97 15.50 -7.34 -19.04
#